data_AF-A0A8J9WR86-F1
#
_entry.id   AF-A0A8J9WR86-F1
#
_cell.length_a   1.000
_cell.length_b   1.000
_cell.length_c   1.000
_cell.angle_alpha   90.00
_cell.angle_beta   90.00
_cell.angle_gamma   90.00
#
_symmetry.space_group_name_H-M   'P 1'
#
loop_
_entity.id
_entity.type
_entity.pdbx_description
1 polymer ?
#
loop_
_entity_poly.entity_id
_entity_poly.type
_entity_poly.pdbx_seq_one_letter_code
_entity_poly.pdbx_strand_id
1 'polypeptide(L)'
;MTHTGQKASNHVTSEKAASTPFQNPALPPGVKVDPKFEKMSEEKFENVPFSRPFSPKQPSEPEAGQSGNGLHTPTQLPESATSAVLDTREAGHARRWIKVPKGWYAKKGAEVVDGLHVGDALGKGCQGGVYKLVDKDGNVDDTRVLKAKHRHALLVKVKREWEIGRCIANLYEPDSALPGYMATGEGVVTENGNFIGMILEKINGKQPSKRLKDSSFNDVHYVEELLFCVFNALDIGQKSLGFHHSDLRVSNVMELKTKSAAGAPALEESDVAGRAAALSFNGENVGRNAAERLNQFKIIDYGLADFTQYYPSGQVDVGGPTHAVPKTGPLHFRIGQLQMSLPMPLTMEQLKGLPKINPLERMYRYFWRNKGDIYHVCWDLTRYLDGRVWPEEDERQVKLLFAFIHHVTGVRLKAWFAPNSSTDKDGKLMIPKRFGTFAFVQHNDGFLHVLRIRAIRLQAWFRPTNPGLTAAEALCAPFFEACLHKGEEQV
;
A
#
# COMPACT_ATOMS: atom_id res chain seq x y z
N MET A 1 58.76 -2.51 37.91
CA MET A 1 59.07 -3.58 38.89
C MET A 1 57.82 -3.81 39.74
N THR A 2 57.33 -5.07 39.74
CA THR A 2 56.57 -5.78 40.81
C THR A 2 55.36 -5.09 41.46
N HIS A 3 54.13 -5.58 41.19
CA HIS A 3 53.28 -6.44 42.08
C HIS A 3 52.86 -5.73 43.40
N THR A 4 51.62 -5.70 43.89
CA THR A 4 50.47 -6.64 43.89
C THR A 4 49.29 -5.93 44.60
N GLY A 5 48.03 -6.27 44.30
CA GLY A 5 46.87 -5.70 45.02
C GLY A 5 45.53 -6.35 44.66
N GLN A 6 45.37 -7.59 45.14
CA GLN A 6 44.18 -8.44 45.31
C GLN A 6 42.80 -7.96 44.81
N LYS A 7 42.21 -8.72 43.86
CA LYS A 7 40.76 -8.85 43.67
C LYS A 7 40.26 -10.09 44.43
N ALA A 8 39.32 -9.90 45.35
CA ALA A 8 38.57 -10.99 45.97
C ALA A 8 37.41 -11.41 45.05
N SER A 9 37.40 -12.68 44.66
CA SER A 9 36.27 -13.36 44.04
C SER A 9 35.42 -14.01 45.13
N ASN A 10 34.13 -13.70 45.21
CA ASN A 10 33.18 -14.53 45.94
C ASN A 10 32.24 -15.19 44.94
N HIS A 11 32.26 -16.51 44.95
CA HIS A 11 31.42 -17.38 44.14
C HIS A 11 30.67 -18.32 45.09
N VAL A 12 29.37 -18.51 44.79
CA VAL A 12 28.48 -19.63 45.17
C VAL A 12 27.91 -19.54 46.59
N THR A 13 26.59 -19.45 46.75
CA THR A 13 25.72 -20.64 46.76
C THR A 13 24.28 -20.35 46.38
N SER A 14 23.74 -21.22 45.51
CA SER A 14 22.32 -21.32 45.17
C SER A 14 21.57 -22.05 46.28
N GLU A 15 20.62 -21.38 46.92
CA GLU A 15 19.60 -22.03 47.74
C GLU A 15 18.27 -22.16 47.02
N LYS A 16 17.68 -23.34 47.21
CA LYS A 16 16.40 -23.81 46.68
C LYS A 16 15.25 -22.89 47.10
N ALA A 17 14.55 -22.30 46.13
CA ALA A 17 13.25 -21.68 46.36
C ALA A 17 12.15 -22.75 46.30
N ALA A 18 11.60 -23.08 47.47
CA ALA A 18 10.36 -23.83 47.60
C ALA A 18 9.18 -22.94 47.15
N SER A 19 8.27 -23.54 46.38
CA SER A 19 7.03 -22.95 45.89
C SER A 19 6.04 -22.66 47.04
N THR A 20 5.60 -21.41 47.15
CA THR A 20 4.38 -21.03 47.87
C THR A 20 3.39 -20.35 46.90
N PRO A 21 2.07 -20.57 47.07
CA PRO A 21 1.06 -19.97 46.20
C PRO A 21 0.80 -18.51 46.63
N PHE A 22 1.01 -17.56 45.72
CA PHE A 22 0.65 -16.16 45.94
C PHE A 22 -0.87 -15.98 45.96
N GLN A 23 -1.38 -15.61 47.14
CA GLN A 23 -2.69 -14.99 47.30
C GLN A 23 -2.64 -13.53 46.83
N ASN A 24 -3.69 -13.10 46.11
CA ASN A 24 -3.89 -11.71 45.69
C ASN A 24 -3.88 -10.76 46.89
N PRO A 25 -3.21 -9.58 46.84
CA PRO A 25 -3.48 -8.54 47.81
C PRO A 25 -4.88 -7.96 47.54
N ALA A 26 -5.77 -8.11 48.53
CA ALA A 26 -7.00 -7.35 48.58
C ALA A 26 -6.68 -5.85 48.62
N LEU A 27 -7.49 -5.05 47.92
CA LEU A 27 -7.45 -3.59 48.04
C LEU A 27 -7.61 -3.19 49.52
N PRO A 28 -6.92 -2.14 49.99
CA PRO A 28 -7.04 -1.69 51.37
C PRO A 28 -8.50 -1.28 51.66
N PRO A 29 -9.03 -1.65 52.85
CA PRO A 29 -10.39 -1.28 53.24
C PRO A 29 -10.51 0.26 53.29
N GLY A 30 -11.42 0.82 52.50
CA GLY A 30 -11.70 2.27 52.48
C GLY A 30 -11.61 2.95 51.11
N VAL A 31 -11.15 2.26 50.06
CA VAL A 31 -11.17 2.83 48.70
C VAL A 31 -12.57 2.72 48.13
N LYS A 32 -13.35 3.81 48.22
CA LYS A 32 -14.62 3.95 47.49
C LYS A 32 -14.28 4.21 46.02
N VAL A 33 -14.55 3.22 45.16
CA VAL A 33 -14.55 3.43 43.71
C VAL A 33 -15.71 4.35 43.38
N ASP A 34 -15.43 5.44 42.66
CA ASP A 34 -16.43 6.42 42.28
C ASP A 34 -17.50 5.78 41.35
N PRO A 35 -18.80 5.77 41.73
CA PRO A 35 -19.87 5.18 40.93
C PRO A 35 -20.02 5.81 39.53
N LYS A 36 -19.49 7.03 39.30
CA LYS A 36 -19.44 7.63 37.97
C LYS A 36 -18.50 6.89 37.02
N PHE A 37 -17.46 6.23 37.53
CA PHE A 37 -16.45 5.57 36.71
C PHE A 37 -16.83 4.17 36.23
N GLU A 38 -17.67 3.44 36.97
CA GLU A 38 -18.24 2.15 36.51
C GLU A 38 -19.21 2.33 35.34
N LYS A 39 -19.90 3.48 35.27
CA LYS A 39 -20.83 3.78 34.17
C LYS A 39 -20.17 4.14 32.84
N MET A 40 -18.92 4.62 32.84
CA MET A 40 -18.22 5.00 31.59
C MET A 40 -17.49 3.82 30.92
N SER A 41 -17.18 2.73 31.62
CA SER A 41 -16.52 1.56 31.03
C SER A 41 -17.44 0.61 30.26
N GLU A 42 -18.75 0.79 30.35
CA GLU A 42 -19.77 -0.03 29.69
C GLU A 42 -20.64 0.75 28.68
N GLU A 43 -20.27 1.98 28.32
CA GLU A 43 -20.93 2.68 27.23
C GLU A 43 -20.70 1.90 25.92
N LYS A 44 -21.66 1.03 25.58
CA LYS A 44 -21.74 0.37 24.28
C LYS A 44 -21.72 1.47 23.23
N PHE A 45 -20.59 1.58 22.55
CA PHE A 45 -20.34 2.49 21.43
C PHE A 45 -21.18 2.09 20.20
N GLU A 46 -22.50 2.24 20.28
CA GLU A 46 -23.44 2.00 19.18
C GLU A 46 -23.68 3.25 18.31
N ASN A 47 -23.16 4.43 18.70
CA ASN A 47 -23.54 5.71 18.08
C ASN A 47 -22.37 6.56 17.57
N VAL A 48 -21.49 6.00 16.73
CA VAL A 48 -20.78 6.83 15.74
C VAL A 48 -21.60 6.74 14.45
N PRO A 49 -22.33 7.79 14.03
CA PRO A 49 -23.26 7.70 12.91
C PRO A 49 -22.49 7.58 11.59
N PHE A 50 -22.25 6.35 11.14
CA PHE A 50 -21.90 6.03 9.75
C PHE A 50 -23.15 5.84 8.86
N SER A 51 -24.35 5.99 9.43
CA SER A 51 -25.62 5.79 8.74
C SER A 51 -26.09 7.06 8.01
N ARG A 52 -25.42 7.41 6.91
CA ARG A 52 -26.13 7.91 5.74
C ARG A 52 -26.03 6.85 4.65
N PRO A 53 -27.11 6.13 4.32
CA PRO A 53 -27.10 5.26 3.16
C PRO A 53 -26.93 6.14 1.91
N PHE A 54 -25.77 6.08 1.28
CA PHE A 54 -25.62 6.48 -0.11
C PHE A 54 -26.39 5.47 -0.97
N SER A 55 -27.69 5.71 -1.15
CA SER A 55 -28.45 5.03 -2.20
C SER A 55 -28.23 5.81 -3.50
N PRO A 56 -27.50 5.27 -4.49
CA PRO A 56 -27.52 5.86 -5.81
C PRO A 56 -28.95 5.78 -6.35
N LYS A 57 -29.54 6.93 -6.68
CA LYS A 57 -30.81 6.98 -7.42
C LYS A 57 -30.58 6.20 -8.72
N GLN A 58 -31.36 5.14 -8.95
CA GLN A 58 -31.41 4.49 -10.25
C GLN A 58 -31.74 5.56 -11.32
N PRO A 59 -30.97 5.66 -12.41
CA PRO A 59 -31.37 6.48 -13.54
C PRO A 59 -32.64 5.89 -14.15
N SER A 60 -33.66 6.73 -14.31
CA SER A 60 -34.86 6.43 -15.08
C SER A 60 -34.49 6.08 -16.53
N GLU A 61 -35.10 5.02 -17.04
CA GLU A 61 -34.93 4.54 -18.42
C GLU A 61 -35.11 5.66 -19.46
N PRO A 62 -34.26 5.76 -20.49
CA PRO A 62 -34.54 6.62 -21.62
C PRO A 62 -35.57 5.98 -22.55
N GLU A 63 -36.52 6.79 -22.98
CA GLU A 63 -37.57 6.46 -23.94
C GLU A 63 -37.00 5.94 -25.28
N ALA A 64 -37.67 4.93 -25.81
CA ALA A 64 -37.36 4.30 -27.09
C ALA A 64 -37.59 5.26 -28.27
N GLY A 65 -36.49 5.72 -28.87
CA GLY A 65 -36.47 6.49 -30.12
C GLY A 65 -36.17 5.61 -31.34
N GLN A 66 -37.08 5.69 -32.31
CA GLN A 66 -37.25 4.95 -33.56
C GLN A 66 -36.01 4.66 -34.44
N SER A 67 -36.14 3.53 -35.15
CA SER A 67 -35.30 2.97 -36.20
C SER A 67 -35.14 3.83 -37.45
N GLY A 68 -33.93 3.88 -38.00
CA GLY A 68 -33.64 4.29 -39.38
C GLY A 68 -32.70 3.30 -40.06
N ASN A 69 -33.21 2.58 -41.06
CA ASN A 69 -32.47 1.67 -41.93
C ASN A 69 -31.49 2.44 -42.84
N GLY A 70 -30.27 1.92 -43.00
CA GLY A 70 -29.30 2.40 -43.99
C GLY A 70 -28.33 1.30 -44.40
N LEU A 71 -28.63 0.65 -45.52
CA LEU A 71 -27.88 -0.43 -46.14
C LEU A 71 -26.68 0.15 -46.93
N HIS A 72 -25.44 -0.18 -46.57
CA HIS A 72 -24.27 0.00 -47.44
C HIS A 72 -23.23 -1.10 -47.23
N THR A 73 -22.96 -1.81 -48.31
CA THR A 73 -21.73 -2.58 -48.63
C THR A 73 -21.14 -1.95 -49.90
N PRO A 74 -19.90 -2.25 -50.35
CA PRO A 74 -18.73 -2.88 -49.68
C PRO A 74 -17.41 -2.14 -50.00
N THR A 75 -16.34 -2.31 -49.19
CA THR A 75 -14.97 -2.05 -49.69
C THR A 75 -13.98 -3.09 -49.14
N GLN A 76 -13.31 -3.75 -50.08
CA GLN A 76 -12.24 -4.72 -49.88
C GLN A 76 -11.01 -4.08 -49.24
N LEU A 77 -10.39 -4.77 -48.28
CA LEU A 77 -9.11 -4.41 -47.67
C LEU A 77 -7.96 -4.93 -48.56
N PRO A 78 -6.93 -4.11 -48.85
CA PRO A 78 -5.72 -4.61 -49.50
C PRO A 78 -4.82 -5.35 -48.49
N GLU A 79 -4.37 -6.53 -48.91
CA GLU A 79 -3.27 -7.27 -48.32
C GLU A 79 -1.93 -6.57 -48.63
N SER A 80 -1.45 -5.68 -47.77
CA SER A 80 -0.01 -5.39 -47.64
C SER A 80 0.30 -4.59 -46.38
N ALA A 81 0.73 -5.25 -45.31
CA ALA A 81 1.32 -4.61 -44.14
C ALA A 81 2.57 -5.39 -43.71
N THR A 82 3.61 -5.32 -44.54
CA THR A 82 4.97 -5.67 -44.17
C THR A 82 5.74 -4.40 -43.85
N SER A 83 6.27 -4.35 -42.61
CA SER A 83 7.32 -3.44 -42.12
C SER A 83 7.08 -1.94 -42.27
N ALA A 84 6.25 -1.37 -41.38
CA ALA A 84 6.43 0.01 -40.95
C ALA A 84 7.39 0.03 -39.75
N VAL A 85 8.63 0.46 -39.99
CA VAL A 85 9.57 0.87 -38.94
C VAL A 85 8.96 2.11 -38.29
N LEU A 86 8.39 1.93 -37.09
CA LEU A 86 7.87 3.03 -36.28
C LEU A 86 9.04 3.92 -35.84
N ASP A 87 8.88 5.21 -36.10
CA ASP A 87 9.80 6.28 -35.76
C ASP A 87 10.01 6.35 -34.24
N THR A 88 11.25 6.29 -33.77
CA THR A 88 11.61 6.12 -32.34
C THR A 88 11.30 7.33 -31.47
N ARG A 89 10.85 8.46 -32.05
CA ARG A 89 10.54 9.70 -31.34
C ARG A 89 9.07 9.86 -30.92
N GLU A 90 8.15 9.05 -31.44
CA GLU A 90 6.73 9.05 -31.00
C GLU A 90 6.43 8.02 -29.90
N ALA A 91 7.45 7.29 -29.45
CA ALA A 91 7.28 6.06 -28.70
C ALA A 91 7.22 6.31 -27.18
N GLY A 92 6.18 7.01 -26.70
CA GLY A 92 5.89 7.12 -25.27
C GLY A 92 5.96 5.75 -24.59
N HIS A 93 6.63 5.64 -23.44
CA HIS A 93 6.78 4.42 -22.63
C HIS A 93 6.88 3.08 -23.41
N ALA A 94 7.50 3.09 -24.59
CA ALA A 94 7.47 1.94 -25.48
C ALA A 94 8.12 0.72 -24.82
N ARG A 95 7.66 -0.47 -25.22
CA ARG A 95 8.14 -1.75 -24.67
C ARG A 95 9.63 -1.93 -25.03
N ARG A 96 10.50 -1.54 -24.10
CA ARG A 96 11.95 -1.72 -24.20
C ARG A 96 12.34 -3.10 -23.67
N TRP A 97 13.16 -3.79 -24.45
CA TRP A 97 13.62 -5.14 -24.19
C TRP A 97 15.13 -5.18 -24.12
N ILE A 98 15.66 -5.81 -23.08
CA ILE A 98 17.07 -6.19 -22.99
C ILE A 98 17.18 -7.65 -23.43
N LYS A 99 17.99 -7.90 -24.47
CA LYS A 99 18.27 -9.26 -24.95
C LYS A 99 19.51 -9.81 -24.25
N VAL A 100 19.38 -11.00 -23.65
CA VAL A 100 20.51 -11.74 -23.07
C VAL A 100 20.73 -13.07 -23.80
N PRO A 101 21.94 -13.65 -23.74
CA PRO A 101 22.25 -14.90 -24.43
C PRO A 101 21.32 -16.07 -24.09
N LYS A 102 21.21 -17.04 -25.00
CA LYS A 102 20.51 -18.30 -24.73
C LYS A 102 21.11 -19.01 -23.49
N GLY A 103 20.25 -19.46 -22.57
CA GLY A 103 20.68 -20.15 -21.35
C GLY A 103 21.10 -19.23 -20.21
N TRP A 104 21.00 -17.91 -20.38
CA TRP A 104 21.26 -16.94 -19.33
C TRP A 104 20.34 -17.16 -18.11
N TYR A 105 20.90 -16.97 -16.92
CA TYR A 105 20.16 -16.93 -15.66
C TYR A 105 20.83 -15.95 -14.69
N ALA A 106 20.05 -15.37 -13.78
CA ALA A 106 20.55 -14.39 -12.83
C ALA A 106 21.49 -15.03 -11.80
N LYS A 107 22.79 -14.89 -12.04
CA LYS A 107 23.89 -15.23 -11.12
C LYS A 107 24.79 -14.01 -10.94
N LYS A 108 25.41 -13.85 -9.78
CA LYS A 108 26.35 -12.75 -9.52
C LYS A 108 27.43 -12.71 -10.60
N GLY A 109 27.68 -11.52 -11.15
CA GLY A 109 28.62 -11.27 -12.25
C GLY A 109 28.08 -11.59 -13.65
N ALA A 110 26.83 -12.05 -13.81
CA ALA A 110 26.25 -12.20 -15.16
C ALA A 110 25.95 -10.82 -15.75
N GLU A 111 26.40 -10.56 -16.97
CA GLU A 111 26.08 -9.33 -17.69
C GLU A 111 24.61 -9.32 -18.13
N VAL A 112 23.96 -8.17 -17.97
CA VAL A 112 22.58 -7.89 -18.36
C VAL A 112 22.56 -7.09 -19.65
N VAL A 113 23.24 -5.94 -19.68
CA VAL A 113 23.34 -5.02 -20.84
C VAL A 113 24.48 -4.01 -20.63
N ASP A 114 25.24 -3.66 -21.66
CA ASP A 114 26.20 -2.55 -21.68
C ASP A 114 27.14 -2.48 -20.44
N GLY A 115 27.71 -3.61 -20.02
CA GLY A 115 28.59 -3.67 -18.84
C GLY A 115 27.86 -3.58 -17.50
N LEU A 116 26.53 -3.58 -17.46
CA LEU A 116 25.72 -3.73 -16.25
C LEU A 116 25.60 -5.22 -15.90
N HIS A 117 26.02 -5.60 -14.71
CA HIS A 117 26.07 -6.97 -14.24
C HIS A 117 25.14 -7.19 -13.03
N VAL A 118 24.75 -8.46 -12.84
CA VAL A 118 23.99 -8.90 -11.67
C VAL A 118 24.89 -8.87 -10.43
N GLY A 119 24.51 -8.10 -9.41
CA GLY A 119 25.18 -8.03 -8.12
C GLY A 119 24.63 -9.03 -7.08
N ASP A 120 24.72 -8.65 -5.81
CA ASP A 120 24.21 -9.46 -4.71
C ASP A 120 22.68 -9.52 -4.70
N ALA A 121 22.14 -10.65 -4.24
CA ALA A 121 20.70 -10.80 -4.03
C ALA A 121 20.24 -9.94 -2.84
N LEU A 122 19.21 -9.12 -3.07
CA LEU A 122 18.51 -8.35 -2.03
C LEU A 122 17.42 -9.17 -1.34
N GLY A 123 16.80 -10.09 -2.08
CA GLY A 123 15.74 -10.95 -1.59
C GLY A 123 15.45 -12.10 -2.53
N LYS A 124 14.95 -13.21 -1.98
CA LYS A 124 14.49 -14.39 -2.73
C LYS A 124 13.05 -14.68 -2.35
N GLY A 125 12.20 -14.83 -3.36
CA GLY A 125 10.81 -15.24 -3.21
C GLY A 125 10.53 -16.51 -4.00
N CYS A 126 9.32 -17.04 -3.89
CA CYS A 126 8.91 -18.23 -4.63
C CYS A 126 8.92 -18.03 -6.16
N GLN A 127 8.77 -16.80 -6.63
CA GLN A 127 8.71 -16.47 -8.06
C GLN A 127 10.08 -16.14 -8.67
N GLY A 128 11.06 -15.77 -7.85
CA GLY A 128 12.33 -15.26 -8.34
C GLY A 128 13.15 -14.56 -7.27
N GLY A 129 14.27 -13.99 -7.69
CA GLY A 129 15.15 -13.17 -6.86
C GLY A 129 15.12 -11.71 -7.30
N VAL A 130 15.37 -10.81 -6.36
CA VAL A 130 15.69 -9.41 -6.63
C VAL A 130 17.18 -9.23 -6.37
N TYR A 131 17.89 -8.65 -7.33
CA TYR A 131 19.34 -8.53 -7.34
C TYR A 131 19.73 -7.06 -7.52
N LYS A 132 20.80 -6.65 -6.83
CA LYS A 132 21.48 -5.39 -7.15
C LYS A 132 21.98 -5.45 -8.58
N LEU A 133 22.10 -4.29 -9.22
CA LEU A 133 22.85 -4.14 -10.46
C LEU A 133 24.18 -3.46 -10.13
N VAL A 134 25.26 -3.89 -10.79
CA VAL A 134 26.59 -3.30 -10.64
C VAL A 134 27.15 -2.95 -12.00
N ASP A 135 27.82 -1.81 -12.13
CA ASP A 135 28.51 -1.46 -13.37
C ASP A 135 29.79 -2.30 -13.57
N LYS A 136 30.50 -2.04 -14.67
CA LYS A 136 31.76 -2.71 -15.03
C LYS A 136 32.88 -2.50 -14.00
N ASP A 137 32.80 -1.40 -13.24
CA ASP A 137 33.79 -1.00 -12.22
C ASP A 137 33.41 -1.57 -10.83
N GLY A 138 32.26 -2.24 -10.72
CA GLY A 138 31.75 -2.85 -9.51
C GLY A 138 30.92 -1.91 -8.63
N ASN A 139 30.63 -0.68 -9.10
CA ASN A 139 29.78 0.25 -8.36
C ASN A 139 28.32 -0.20 -8.45
N VAL A 140 27.62 -0.12 -7.31
CA VAL A 140 26.21 -0.52 -7.22
C VAL A 140 25.32 0.56 -7.81
N ASP A 141 24.44 0.19 -8.74
CA ASP A 141 23.35 1.04 -9.18
C ASP A 141 22.37 1.27 -8.01
N ASP A 142 22.22 2.53 -7.62
CA ASP A 142 21.38 2.94 -6.50
C ASP A 142 19.94 3.29 -6.90
N THR A 143 19.66 3.30 -8.20
CA THR A 143 18.37 3.64 -8.80
C THR A 143 17.62 2.41 -9.31
N ARG A 144 18.31 1.32 -9.65
CA ARG A 144 17.71 0.15 -10.30
C ARG A 144 18.09 -1.17 -9.65
N VAL A 145 17.19 -2.15 -9.77
CA VAL A 145 17.40 -3.55 -9.39
C VAL A 145 16.88 -4.47 -10.49
N LEU A 146 17.40 -5.69 -10.54
CA LEU A 146 16.88 -6.74 -11.40
C LEU A 146 15.96 -7.66 -10.62
N LYS A 147 14.72 -7.85 -11.07
CA LYS A 147 13.86 -8.95 -10.64
C LYS A 147 13.90 -10.04 -11.71
N ALA A 148 14.42 -11.21 -11.38
CA ALA A 148 14.59 -12.30 -12.33
C ALA A 148 14.03 -13.63 -11.79
N LYS A 149 13.48 -14.44 -12.68
CA LYS A 149 12.91 -15.75 -12.34
C LYS A 149 14.00 -16.72 -11.90
N HIS A 150 13.66 -17.61 -10.96
CA HIS A 150 14.47 -18.80 -10.71
C HIS A 150 14.24 -19.84 -11.81
N ARG A 151 15.22 -20.72 -12.04
CA ARG A 151 15.20 -21.75 -13.10
C ARG A 151 13.94 -22.63 -13.06
N HIS A 152 13.36 -22.83 -11.87
CA HIS A 152 12.20 -23.70 -11.64
C HIS A 152 10.92 -22.95 -11.21
N ALA A 153 10.90 -21.62 -11.29
CA ALA A 153 9.70 -20.86 -10.94
C ALA A 153 8.61 -21.02 -12.02
N LEU A 154 7.38 -21.38 -11.61
CA LEU A 154 6.24 -21.48 -12.52
C LEU A 154 5.85 -20.10 -13.08
N LEU A 155 5.68 -20.03 -14.40
CA LEU A 155 6.26 -19.01 -15.28
C LEU A 155 5.38 -17.81 -15.67
N VAL A 156 4.20 -17.58 -15.08
CA VAL A 156 3.25 -16.59 -15.65
C VAL A 156 3.30 -15.21 -14.98
N LYS A 157 3.72 -15.12 -13.71
CA LYS A 157 3.52 -13.91 -12.91
C LYS A 157 4.46 -12.75 -13.24
N VAL A 158 5.74 -13.01 -13.46
CA VAL A 158 6.76 -11.94 -13.63
C VAL A 158 6.55 -11.14 -14.92
N LYS A 159 6.19 -11.82 -16.03
CA LYS A 159 5.88 -11.13 -17.29
C LYS A 159 4.61 -10.28 -17.16
N ARG A 160 3.57 -10.82 -16.54
CA ARG A 160 2.32 -10.08 -16.29
C ARG A 160 2.56 -8.85 -15.44
N GLU A 161 3.29 -9.00 -14.34
CA GLU A 161 3.68 -7.89 -13.46
C GLU A 161 4.40 -6.79 -14.22
N TRP A 162 5.35 -7.15 -15.10
CA TRP A 162 6.05 -6.20 -15.95
C TRP A 162 5.09 -5.46 -16.88
N GLU A 163 4.22 -6.18 -17.59
CA GLU A 163 3.27 -5.56 -18.53
C GLU A 163 2.30 -4.60 -17.82
N ILE A 164 1.81 -4.97 -16.64
CA ILE A 164 0.95 -4.10 -15.82
C ILE A 164 1.73 -2.87 -15.38
N GLY A 165 2.96 -3.03 -14.91
CA GLY A 165 3.81 -1.89 -14.55
C GLY A 165 4.05 -0.93 -15.72
N ARG A 166 4.22 -1.46 -16.94
CA ARG A 166 4.33 -0.63 -18.16
C ARG A 166 3.03 0.13 -18.46
N CYS A 167 1.86 -0.46 -18.21
CA CYS A 167 0.59 0.25 -18.31
C CYS A 167 0.44 1.34 -17.24
N ILE A 168 0.84 1.07 -15.99
CA ILE A 168 0.85 2.07 -14.90
C ILE A 168 1.81 3.23 -15.23
N ALA A 169 2.95 2.96 -15.88
CA ALA A 169 3.89 4.01 -16.26
C ALA A 169 3.26 5.06 -17.18
N ASN A 170 2.23 4.71 -17.95
CA ASN A 170 1.49 5.64 -18.82
C ASN A 170 0.58 6.63 -18.07
N LEU A 171 0.42 6.48 -16.75
CA LEU A 171 -0.30 7.45 -15.92
C LEU A 171 0.40 8.81 -15.85
N TYR A 172 1.71 8.82 -16.10
CA TYR A 172 2.56 9.99 -15.89
C TYR A 172 3.45 10.22 -17.11
N GLU A 173 3.94 11.46 -17.20
CA GLU A 173 4.85 11.87 -18.28
C GLU A 173 6.08 10.97 -18.35
N PRO A 174 6.64 10.73 -19.55
CA PRO A 174 7.92 10.05 -19.69
C PRO A 174 8.96 10.67 -18.76
N ASP A 175 9.75 9.79 -18.11
CA ASP A 175 10.84 10.16 -17.18
C ASP A 175 10.43 10.89 -15.90
N SER A 176 9.12 11.13 -15.68
CA SER A 176 8.63 11.61 -14.40
C SER A 176 8.64 10.52 -13.34
N ALA A 177 8.74 10.92 -12.07
CA ALA A 177 8.53 10.00 -10.96
C ALA A 177 7.11 9.42 -11.04
N LEU A 178 6.97 8.12 -10.73
CA LEU A 178 5.67 7.48 -10.55
C LEU A 178 5.29 7.55 -9.07
N PRO A 179 4.60 8.61 -8.60
CA PRO A 179 4.17 8.66 -7.21
C PRO A 179 3.20 7.53 -6.91
N GLY A 180 3.31 6.95 -5.72
CA GLY A 180 2.43 5.86 -5.29
C GLY A 180 2.70 4.49 -5.92
N TYR A 181 3.48 4.41 -6.99
CA TYR A 181 3.78 3.17 -7.71
C TYR A 181 5.29 2.97 -7.91
N MET A 182 5.75 1.74 -7.75
CA MET A 182 7.11 1.36 -8.15
C MET A 182 7.22 1.34 -9.67
N ALA A 183 8.25 1.98 -10.21
CA ALA A 183 8.50 1.99 -11.64
C ALA A 183 9.02 0.64 -12.14
N THR A 184 8.51 0.21 -13.29
CA THR A 184 8.99 -0.95 -14.03
C THR A 184 9.71 -0.48 -15.30
N GLY A 185 11.00 -0.75 -15.38
CA GLY A 185 11.85 -0.45 -16.53
C GLY A 185 11.73 -1.50 -17.63
N GLU A 186 12.87 -1.85 -18.22
CA GLU A 186 12.99 -2.76 -19.35
C GLU A 186 12.65 -4.20 -18.97
N GLY A 187 12.02 -4.91 -19.91
CA GLY A 187 11.85 -6.36 -19.81
C GLY A 187 13.13 -7.07 -20.25
N VAL A 188 13.58 -8.08 -19.51
CA VAL A 188 14.74 -8.89 -19.86
C VAL A 188 14.26 -10.18 -20.52
N VAL A 189 14.73 -10.44 -21.74
CA VAL A 189 14.38 -11.59 -22.57
C VAL A 189 15.63 -12.31 -23.06
N THR A 190 15.57 -13.62 -23.24
CA THR A 190 16.63 -14.33 -23.97
C THR A 190 16.60 -13.95 -25.46
N GLU A 191 17.66 -14.23 -26.20
CA GLU A 191 17.71 -14.13 -27.68
C GLU A 191 16.49 -14.77 -28.37
N ASN A 192 15.99 -15.89 -27.85
CA ASN A 192 14.79 -16.57 -28.36
C ASN A 192 13.46 -15.92 -27.95
N GLY A 193 13.48 -14.73 -27.34
CA GLY A 193 12.29 -14.00 -26.89
C GLY A 193 11.67 -14.49 -25.57
N ASN A 194 12.27 -15.46 -24.87
CA ASN A 194 11.74 -15.93 -23.59
C ASN A 194 11.92 -14.86 -22.51
N PHE A 195 10.83 -14.44 -21.87
CA PHE A 195 10.86 -13.52 -20.73
C PHE A 195 11.55 -14.16 -19.52
N ILE A 196 12.53 -13.48 -18.94
CA ILE A 196 13.32 -13.98 -17.81
C ILE A 196 13.31 -13.06 -16.58
N GLY A 197 13.01 -11.78 -16.75
CA GLY A 197 13.03 -10.81 -15.66
C GLY A 197 12.71 -9.41 -16.13
N MET A 198 12.88 -8.44 -15.26
CA MET A 198 12.69 -7.03 -15.54
C MET A 198 13.60 -6.17 -14.67
N ILE A 199 13.91 -4.97 -15.17
CA ILE A 199 14.52 -3.91 -14.39
C ILE A 199 13.41 -3.19 -13.62
N LEU A 200 13.64 -2.94 -12.34
CA LEU A 200 12.74 -2.22 -11.45
C LEU A 200 13.46 -1.02 -10.83
N GLU A 201 12.68 -0.02 -10.44
CA GLU A 201 13.13 1.00 -9.52
C GLU A 201 13.61 0.39 -8.19
N LYS A 202 14.74 0.87 -7.70
CA LYS A 202 15.27 0.52 -6.39
C LYS A 202 14.68 1.41 -5.31
N ILE A 203 13.74 0.88 -4.55
CA ILE A 203 13.18 1.59 -3.39
C ILE A 203 14.07 1.37 -2.16
N ASN A 204 14.80 2.41 -1.77
CA ASN A 204 15.71 2.41 -0.64
C ASN A 204 14.99 2.58 0.71
N GLY A 205 13.99 1.75 1.02
CA GLY A 205 13.31 1.82 2.31
C GLY A 205 12.80 0.49 2.85
N LYS A 206 11.87 0.55 3.79
CA LYS A 206 11.39 -0.61 4.55
C LYS A 206 9.94 -0.89 4.18
N GLN A 207 9.55 -2.15 4.27
CA GLN A 207 8.13 -2.49 4.22
C GLN A 207 7.46 -1.98 5.50
N PRO A 208 6.35 -1.22 5.43
CA PRO A 208 5.62 -0.75 6.61
C PRO A 208 5.22 -1.91 7.53
N SER A 209 4.93 -3.08 6.94
CA SER A 209 4.66 -4.31 7.69
C SER A 209 5.74 -4.72 8.68
N LYS A 210 7.00 -4.30 8.51
CA LYS A 210 8.07 -4.55 9.48
C LYS A 210 7.96 -3.60 10.68
N ARG A 211 7.67 -2.31 10.43
CA ARG A 211 7.45 -1.30 11.47
C ARG A 211 6.19 -1.63 12.28
N LEU A 212 5.09 -1.96 11.60
CA LEU A 212 3.83 -2.35 12.23
C LEU A 212 3.87 -3.68 13.00
N LYS A 213 4.91 -4.50 12.83
CA LYS A 213 5.12 -5.72 13.65
C LYS A 213 5.81 -5.42 14.96
N ASP A 214 6.49 -4.28 15.06
CA ASP A 214 7.15 -3.89 16.30
C ASP A 214 6.10 -3.75 17.39
N SER A 215 6.33 -4.40 18.52
CA SER A 215 5.40 -4.35 19.66
C SER A 215 5.33 -2.95 20.29
N SER A 216 6.36 -2.12 20.08
CA SER A 216 6.43 -0.72 20.53
C SER A 216 5.73 0.27 19.59
N PHE A 217 5.36 -0.15 18.37
CA PHE A 217 4.71 0.74 17.41
C PHE A 217 3.35 1.24 17.91
N ASN A 218 3.19 2.56 17.94
CA ASN A 218 2.03 3.26 18.49
C ASN A 218 1.75 4.60 17.78
N ASP A 219 2.21 4.76 16.54
CA ASP A 219 2.14 6.00 15.75
C ASP A 219 0.96 5.93 14.76
N VAL A 220 -0.18 6.51 15.14
CA VAL A 220 -1.40 6.45 14.30
C VAL A 220 -1.27 7.32 13.05
N HIS A 221 -0.54 8.43 13.16
CA HIS A 221 -0.30 9.36 12.07
C HIS A 221 0.48 8.68 10.95
N TYR A 222 1.50 7.87 11.26
CA TYR A 222 2.17 7.05 10.24
C TYR A 222 1.21 6.10 9.49
N VAL A 223 0.22 5.52 10.18
CA VAL A 223 -0.78 4.65 9.54
C VAL A 223 -1.72 5.46 8.65
N GLU A 224 -2.12 6.64 9.09
CA GLU A 224 -2.91 7.59 8.30
C GLU A 224 -2.18 7.97 7.01
N GLU A 225 -0.93 8.41 7.11
CA GLU A 225 -0.10 8.79 5.96
C GLU A 225 0.11 7.62 4.99
N LEU A 226 0.35 6.42 5.52
CA LEU A 226 0.45 5.19 4.73
C LEU A 226 -0.82 4.95 3.93
N LEU A 227 -1.98 4.99 4.59
CA LEU A 227 -3.27 4.74 3.94
C LEU A 227 -3.62 5.83 2.94
N PHE A 228 -3.39 7.10 3.30
CA PHE A 228 -3.64 8.24 2.42
C PHE A 228 -2.84 8.14 1.13
N CYS A 229 -1.52 7.93 1.21
CA CYS A 229 -0.66 7.77 0.03
C CYS A 229 -1.08 6.57 -0.84
N VAL A 230 -1.38 5.42 -0.23
CA VAL A 230 -1.77 4.21 -0.97
C VAL A 230 -3.13 4.40 -1.62
N PHE A 231 -4.11 4.99 -0.93
CA PHE A 231 -5.45 5.18 -1.47
C PHE A 231 -5.46 6.27 -2.55
N ASN A 232 -4.69 7.34 -2.39
CA ASN A 232 -4.58 8.36 -3.44
C ASN A 232 -4.00 7.77 -4.74
N ALA A 233 -2.95 6.95 -4.62
CA ALA A 233 -2.39 6.23 -5.76
C ALA A 233 -3.43 5.33 -6.43
N LEU A 234 -4.16 4.54 -5.64
CA LEU A 234 -5.23 3.68 -6.15
C LEU A 234 -6.35 4.46 -6.83
N ASP A 235 -6.77 5.62 -6.29
CA ASP A 235 -7.83 6.44 -6.88
C ASP A 235 -7.44 6.90 -8.29
N ILE A 236 -6.22 7.42 -8.43
CA ILE A 236 -5.66 7.83 -9.72
C ILE A 236 -5.64 6.63 -10.69
N GLY A 237 -5.11 5.48 -10.26
CA GLY A 237 -5.04 4.28 -11.09
C GLY A 237 -6.43 3.70 -11.46
N GLN A 238 -7.38 3.71 -10.52
CA GLN A 238 -8.75 3.21 -10.72
C GLN A 238 -9.50 4.09 -11.73
N LYS A 239 -9.47 5.41 -11.56
CA LYS A 239 -10.14 6.35 -12.47
C LYS A 239 -9.53 6.35 -13.88
N SER A 240 -8.20 6.27 -13.96
CA SER A 240 -7.50 6.43 -15.24
C SER A 240 -7.41 5.14 -16.04
N LEU A 241 -7.17 4.00 -15.37
CA LEU A 241 -6.89 2.72 -16.04
C LEU A 241 -7.88 1.61 -15.67
N GLY A 242 -8.78 1.82 -14.71
CA GLY A 242 -9.52 0.73 -14.08
C GLY A 242 -8.57 -0.25 -13.36
N PHE A 243 -7.46 0.25 -12.80
CA PHE A 243 -6.44 -0.57 -12.15
C PHE A 243 -6.95 -1.22 -10.84
N HIS A 244 -6.65 -2.50 -10.67
CA HIS A 244 -6.87 -3.26 -9.43
C HIS A 244 -5.61 -4.04 -9.10
N HIS A 245 -5.13 -3.95 -7.86
CA HIS A 245 -3.97 -4.72 -7.43
C HIS A 245 -4.32 -6.20 -7.17
N SER A 246 -5.53 -6.47 -6.67
CA SER A 246 -6.09 -7.82 -6.36
C SER A 246 -5.33 -8.64 -5.31
N ASP A 247 -4.25 -8.09 -4.74
CA ASP A 247 -3.49 -8.66 -3.62
C ASP A 247 -2.79 -7.57 -2.82
N LEU A 248 -3.43 -6.41 -2.69
CA LEU A 248 -2.82 -5.29 -1.98
C LEU A 248 -2.76 -5.58 -0.49
N ARG A 249 -1.55 -5.60 0.08
CA ARG A 249 -1.32 -5.83 1.50
C ARG A 249 -0.29 -4.84 1.98
N VAL A 250 -0.17 -4.68 3.29
CA VAL A 250 0.86 -3.79 3.84
C VAL A 250 2.29 -4.28 3.54
N SER A 251 2.46 -5.58 3.25
CA SER A 251 3.72 -6.15 2.76
C SER A 251 4.04 -5.81 1.31
N ASN A 252 3.03 -5.41 0.53
CA ASN A 252 3.13 -5.03 -0.89
C ASN A 252 3.14 -3.50 -1.04
N VAL A 253 3.55 -2.81 0.03
CA VAL A 253 3.83 -1.38 0.05
C VAL A 253 5.26 -1.22 0.56
N MET A 254 5.99 -0.28 -0.03
CA MET A 254 7.34 0.09 0.35
C MET A 254 7.35 1.56 0.75
N GLU A 255 7.88 1.83 1.94
CA GLU A 255 8.24 3.19 2.36
C GLU A 255 9.48 3.63 1.59
N LEU A 256 9.48 4.85 1.06
CA LEU A 256 10.65 5.51 0.52
C LEU A 256 11.35 6.25 1.66
N LYS A 257 12.64 5.96 1.89
CA LYS A 257 13.43 6.82 2.78
C LYS A 257 13.63 8.16 2.08
N THR A 258 13.04 9.22 2.62
CA THR A 258 13.57 10.55 2.40
C THR A 258 14.94 10.59 3.08
N LYS A 259 15.99 11.03 2.36
CA LYS A 259 17.36 11.11 2.91
C LYS A 259 17.47 12.13 4.08
N SER A 260 16.36 12.71 4.54
CA SER A 260 16.29 13.71 5.60
C SER A 260 16.31 13.08 7.00
N ALA A 261 17.45 12.55 7.41
CA ALA A 261 17.76 12.41 8.83
C ALA A 261 19.27 12.57 9.03
N ALA A 262 19.67 13.82 9.31
CA ALA A 262 21.03 14.33 9.52
C ALA A 262 21.93 14.39 8.27
N GLY A 263 21.89 15.52 7.55
CA GLY A 263 22.95 15.93 6.61
C GLY A 263 22.68 15.76 5.12
N ALA A 264 21.45 15.45 4.70
CA ALA A 264 21.13 15.43 3.27
C ALA A 264 20.93 16.86 2.72
N PRO A 265 21.34 17.10 1.46
CA PRO A 265 20.99 18.34 0.77
C PRO A 265 19.47 18.50 0.74
N ALA A 266 19.00 19.75 0.80
CA ALA A 266 17.59 20.09 0.66
C ALA A 266 17.00 19.36 -0.56
N LEU A 267 15.76 18.88 -0.44
CA LEU A 267 15.05 18.34 -1.60
C LEU A 267 15.04 19.41 -2.69
N GLU A 268 15.45 19.04 -3.91
CA GLU A 268 15.36 19.93 -5.06
C GLU A 268 13.90 20.38 -5.22
N GLU A 269 13.70 21.64 -5.58
CA GLU A 269 12.37 22.26 -5.64
C GLU A 269 11.42 21.52 -6.60
N SER A 270 11.97 20.90 -7.65
CA SER A 270 11.23 20.05 -8.58
C SER A 270 10.68 18.77 -7.94
N ASP A 271 11.42 18.16 -7.01
CA ASP A 271 10.96 16.98 -6.27
C ASP A 271 9.80 17.36 -5.34
N VAL A 272 9.89 18.51 -4.67
CA VAL A 272 8.82 18.99 -3.78
C VAL A 272 7.55 19.31 -4.57
N ALA A 273 7.66 19.95 -5.73
CA ALA A 273 6.53 20.24 -6.60
C ALA A 273 5.85 18.96 -7.13
N GLY A 274 6.65 17.98 -7.59
CA GLY A 274 6.12 16.68 -8.02
C GLY A 274 5.41 15.92 -6.90
N ARG A 275 5.91 16.05 -5.65
CA ARG A 275 5.31 15.45 -4.46
C ARG A 275 4.01 16.14 -4.06
N ALA A 276 3.96 17.46 -4.10
CA ALA A 276 2.75 18.23 -3.82
C ALA A 276 1.65 17.94 -4.85
N ALA A 277 2.02 17.84 -6.14
CA ALA A 277 1.11 17.44 -7.20
C ALA A 277 0.58 16.00 -6.99
N ALA A 278 1.46 15.07 -6.62
CA ALA A 278 1.11 13.68 -6.33
C ALA A 278 0.20 13.48 -5.11
N LEU A 279 0.21 14.44 -4.18
CA LEU A 279 -0.63 14.43 -2.99
C LEU A 279 -1.91 15.24 -3.19
N SER A 280 -2.09 15.94 -4.31
CA SER A 280 -3.32 16.67 -4.56
C SER A 280 -4.50 15.72 -4.58
N PHE A 281 -5.47 15.97 -3.70
CA PHE A 281 -6.75 15.28 -3.65
C PHE A 281 -7.83 16.26 -4.11
N ASN A 282 -8.67 15.86 -5.06
CA ASN A 282 -9.73 16.71 -5.64
C ASN A 282 -9.28 18.08 -6.19
N GLY A 283 -8.01 18.24 -6.57
CA GLY A 283 -7.48 19.50 -7.11
C GLY A 283 -7.12 20.53 -6.04
N GLU A 284 -7.26 20.20 -4.76
CA GLU A 284 -6.67 20.97 -3.66
C GLU A 284 -5.22 20.50 -3.48
N ASN A 285 -4.29 21.45 -3.56
CA ASN A 285 -2.88 21.17 -3.30
C ASN A 285 -2.73 20.95 -1.80
N VAL A 286 -2.40 19.73 -1.39
CA VAL A 286 -1.90 19.49 -0.03
C VAL A 286 -0.65 20.36 0.09
N GLY A 287 -0.71 21.40 0.93
CA GLY A 287 0.25 22.50 0.93
C GLY A 287 1.70 22.02 0.90
N ARG A 288 2.60 22.79 0.28
CA ARG A 288 4.03 22.46 0.08
C ARG A 288 4.72 21.87 1.33
N ASN A 289 4.36 22.37 2.50
CA ASN A 289 4.87 21.91 3.81
C ASN A 289 4.45 20.47 4.17
N ALA A 290 3.27 20.02 3.75
CA ALA A 290 2.83 18.65 3.97
C ALA A 290 3.59 17.67 3.06
N ALA A 291 3.86 18.05 1.80
CA ALA A 291 4.63 17.21 0.86
C ALA A 291 6.08 16.95 1.31
N GLU A 292 6.66 17.86 2.10
CA GLU A 292 7.98 17.69 2.70
C GLU A 292 7.97 16.83 3.97
N ARG A 293 6.86 16.81 4.71
CA ARG A 293 6.72 16.11 6.00
C ARG A 293 6.22 14.67 5.84
N LEU A 294 5.39 14.40 4.85
CA LEU A 294 4.73 13.12 4.69
C LEU A 294 5.71 12.01 4.28
N ASN A 295 5.61 10.87 4.94
CA ASN A 295 6.27 9.66 4.48
C ASN A 295 5.72 9.28 3.10
N GLN A 296 6.61 8.83 2.22
CA GLN A 296 6.20 8.39 0.88
C GLN A 296 6.12 6.89 0.80
N PHE A 297 5.08 6.42 0.12
CA PHE A 297 4.80 5.01 -0.03
C PHE A 297 4.58 4.67 -1.50
N LYS A 298 5.08 3.51 -1.91
CA LYS A 298 4.88 2.96 -3.24
C LYS A 298 4.31 1.56 -3.16
N ILE A 299 3.28 1.30 -3.95
CA ILE A 299 2.70 -0.01 -4.19
C ILE A 299 3.67 -0.83 -5.04
N ILE A 300 3.85 -2.11 -4.70
CA ILE A 300 4.75 -3.07 -5.38
C ILE A 300 4.04 -4.40 -5.63
N ASP A 301 4.62 -5.24 -6.50
CA ASP A 301 4.19 -6.62 -6.77
C ASP A 301 2.83 -6.74 -7.49
N TYR A 302 2.78 -6.20 -8.72
CA TYR A 302 1.60 -6.22 -9.59
C TYR A 302 1.30 -7.59 -10.22
N GLY A 303 1.89 -8.69 -9.73
CA GLY A 303 1.76 -10.01 -10.37
C GLY A 303 0.34 -10.57 -10.39
N LEU A 304 -0.54 -10.05 -9.54
CA LEU A 304 -1.98 -10.36 -9.49
C LEU A 304 -2.85 -9.18 -9.89
N ALA A 305 -2.27 -8.06 -10.28
CA ALA A 305 -3.06 -6.92 -10.69
C ALA A 305 -3.84 -7.19 -12.00
N ASP A 306 -4.83 -6.37 -12.27
CA ASP A 306 -5.63 -6.40 -13.48
C ASP A 306 -6.20 -5.03 -13.81
N PHE A 307 -6.77 -4.90 -15.01
CA PHE A 307 -7.51 -3.71 -15.43
C PHE A 307 -8.93 -4.13 -15.75
N THR A 308 -9.90 -3.64 -14.98
CA THR A 308 -11.31 -3.94 -15.21
C THR A 308 -12.16 -2.69 -15.04
N GLN A 309 -13.11 -2.49 -15.96
CA GLN A 309 -14.11 -1.43 -15.88
C GLN A 309 -15.16 -1.71 -14.79
N TYR A 310 -15.41 -2.99 -14.51
CA TYR A 310 -16.42 -3.41 -13.54
C TYR A 310 -15.79 -3.66 -12.19
N TYR A 311 -15.94 -2.70 -11.27
CA TYR A 311 -15.60 -2.90 -9.88
C TYR A 311 -16.64 -3.81 -9.23
N PRO A 312 -16.26 -4.71 -8.33
CA PRO A 312 -17.21 -5.50 -7.57
C PRO A 312 -18.18 -4.69 -6.69
N SER A 313 -17.95 -3.39 -6.54
CA SER A 313 -18.74 -2.45 -5.76
C SER A 313 -19.63 -1.51 -6.57
N GLY A 314 -19.54 -1.59 -7.90
CA GLY A 314 -20.25 -0.69 -8.81
C GLY A 314 -19.47 -0.44 -10.10
N GLN A 315 -20.11 0.18 -11.09
CA GLN A 315 -19.37 0.70 -12.24
C GLN A 315 -18.44 1.81 -11.76
N VAL A 316 -17.14 1.65 -12.02
CA VAL A 316 -16.23 2.81 -12.08
C VAL A 316 -16.29 3.23 -13.54
N ASP A 317 -16.88 4.39 -13.82
CA ASP A 317 -16.96 4.91 -15.18
C ASP A 317 -15.55 5.25 -15.69
N VAL A 318 -14.89 4.26 -16.29
CA VAL A 318 -13.59 4.42 -16.93
C VAL A 318 -13.80 5.28 -18.18
N GLY A 319 -13.27 6.50 -18.18
CA GLY A 319 -13.33 7.41 -19.32
C GLY A 319 -14.58 8.29 -19.43
N GLY A 320 -15.44 8.33 -18.40
CA GLY A 320 -16.48 9.36 -18.33
C GLY A 320 -15.90 10.71 -17.86
N PRO A 321 -16.41 11.87 -18.34
CA PRO A 321 -16.16 13.13 -17.63
C PRO A 321 -16.66 12.94 -16.20
N THR A 322 -15.78 13.18 -15.22
CA THR A 322 -16.03 13.00 -13.79
C THR A 322 -17.45 13.41 -13.40
N HIS A 323 -18.36 12.44 -13.27
CA HIS A 323 -19.72 12.74 -12.88
C HIS A 323 -19.72 13.20 -11.41
N ALA A 324 -20.02 14.50 -11.25
CA ALA A 324 -20.48 15.17 -10.04
C ALA A 324 -19.47 15.36 -8.89
N VAL A 325 -18.40 16.12 -9.15
CA VAL A 325 -18.06 17.24 -8.25
C VAL A 325 -19.19 18.29 -8.44
N PRO A 326 -19.71 18.95 -7.38
CA PRO A 326 -20.79 19.93 -7.51
C PRO A 326 -20.50 20.95 -8.63
N LYS A 327 -21.51 21.27 -9.44
CA LYS A 327 -21.42 22.19 -10.58
C LYS A 327 -21.00 23.60 -10.14
N THR A 328 -19.70 23.86 -10.07
CA THR A 328 -19.10 25.20 -10.03
C THR A 328 -18.47 25.52 -11.37
N GLY A 329 -19.29 25.64 -12.41
CA GLY A 329 -18.89 26.22 -13.71
C GLY A 329 -17.73 25.54 -14.45
N PRO A 330 -17.36 26.04 -15.64
CA PRO A 330 -16.15 25.60 -16.34
C PRO A 330 -14.93 26.13 -15.58
N LEU A 331 -14.35 25.27 -14.73
CA LEU A 331 -13.06 25.53 -14.10
C LEU A 331 -11.96 25.48 -15.18
N HIS A 332 -11.65 26.64 -15.74
CA HIS A 332 -10.38 26.87 -16.42
C HIS A 332 -9.25 26.78 -15.38
N PHE A 333 -8.57 25.64 -15.31
CA PHE A 333 -7.35 25.52 -14.52
C PHE A 333 -6.22 26.31 -15.18
N ARG A 334 -5.79 27.38 -14.50
CA ARG A 334 -4.56 28.13 -14.80
C ARG A 334 -3.63 28.05 -13.59
N ILE A 335 -3.22 26.84 -13.23
CA ILE A 335 -2.02 26.64 -12.40
C ILE A 335 -0.86 26.87 -13.37
N GLY A 336 0.02 27.84 -13.09
CA GLY A 336 1.09 28.31 -13.98
C GLY A 336 1.42 27.38 -15.15
N GLN A 337 0.88 27.68 -16.34
CA GLN A 337 1.13 27.04 -17.65
C GLN A 337 1.17 25.49 -17.78
N LEU A 338 0.90 24.69 -16.75
CA LEU A 338 0.89 23.22 -16.85
C LEU A 338 -0.54 22.70 -16.96
N GLN A 339 -1.01 22.60 -18.20
CA GLN A 339 -2.23 21.90 -18.54
C GLN A 339 -1.94 20.39 -18.51
N MET A 340 -2.20 19.71 -17.39
CA MET A 340 -2.14 18.25 -17.34
C MET A 340 -3.39 17.70 -18.03
N SER A 341 -3.29 17.39 -19.32
CA SER A 341 -4.27 16.53 -19.97
C SER A 341 -4.25 15.18 -19.28
N LEU A 342 -5.36 14.77 -18.66
CA LEU A 342 -5.49 13.40 -18.17
C LEU A 342 -5.21 12.45 -19.35
N PRO A 343 -4.34 11.45 -19.17
CA PRO A 343 -4.01 10.53 -20.25
C PRO A 343 -5.28 9.88 -20.78
N MET A 344 -5.42 9.81 -22.11
CA MET A 344 -6.57 9.12 -22.72
C MET A 344 -6.68 7.71 -22.14
N PRO A 345 -7.89 7.26 -21.75
CA PRO A 345 -8.07 5.93 -21.18
C PRO A 345 -7.50 4.89 -22.15
N LEU A 346 -6.66 3.98 -21.64
CA LEU A 346 -6.06 2.92 -22.45
C LEU A 346 -7.18 2.15 -23.15
N THR A 347 -7.04 1.95 -24.47
CA THR A 347 -8.05 1.19 -25.21
C THR A 347 -8.03 -0.27 -24.76
N MET A 348 -9.20 -0.93 -24.72
CA MET A 348 -9.28 -2.36 -24.39
C MET A 348 -8.36 -3.23 -25.27
N GLU A 349 -7.99 -2.76 -26.47
CA GLU A 349 -7.04 -3.43 -27.34
C GLU A 349 -5.61 -3.46 -26.78
N GLN A 350 -5.16 -2.40 -26.10
CA GLN A 350 -3.87 -2.38 -25.42
C GLN A 350 -3.83 -3.41 -24.27
N LEU A 351 -4.99 -3.69 -23.67
CA LEU A 351 -5.15 -4.67 -22.58
C LEU A 351 -5.27 -6.13 -23.07
N LYS A 352 -5.63 -6.38 -24.34
CA LYS A 352 -5.75 -7.74 -24.92
C LYS A 352 -4.42 -8.52 -24.92
N GLY A 353 -3.29 -7.87 -24.67
CA GLY A 353 -1.96 -8.48 -24.66
C GLY A 353 -1.55 -9.21 -23.37
N LEU A 354 -2.31 -9.08 -22.27
CA LEU A 354 -1.91 -9.62 -20.97
C LEU A 354 -1.84 -11.16 -20.97
N PRO A 355 -0.86 -11.79 -20.28
CA PRO A 355 -0.77 -13.23 -20.16
C PRO A 355 -2.05 -13.85 -19.61
N LYS A 356 -2.49 -14.96 -20.20
CA LYS A 356 -3.68 -15.68 -19.76
C LYS A 356 -3.55 -16.12 -18.29
N ILE A 357 -4.61 -15.86 -17.54
CA ILE A 357 -4.72 -16.21 -16.12
C ILE A 357 -4.79 -17.74 -15.97
N ASN A 358 -3.91 -18.31 -15.14
CA ASN A 358 -3.93 -19.74 -14.86
C ASN A 358 -5.18 -20.13 -14.01
N PRO A 359 -5.65 -21.39 -14.05
CA PRO A 359 -6.88 -21.78 -13.34
C PRO A 359 -6.85 -21.56 -11.82
N LEU A 360 -5.71 -21.78 -11.16
CA LEU A 360 -5.56 -21.56 -9.71
C LEU A 360 -5.70 -20.07 -9.35
N GLU A 361 -5.13 -19.19 -10.17
CA GLU A 361 -5.27 -17.75 -10.03
C GLU A 361 -6.71 -17.31 -10.31
N ARG A 362 -7.42 -17.93 -11.26
CA ARG A 362 -8.86 -17.67 -11.45
C ARG A 362 -9.67 -18.07 -10.22
N MET A 363 -9.39 -19.23 -9.62
CA MET A 363 -10.04 -19.64 -8.37
C MET A 363 -9.72 -18.66 -7.24
N TYR A 364 -8.47 -18.22 -7.13
CA TYR A 364 -8.06 -17.20 -6.16
C TYR A 364 -8.82 -15.88 -6.39
N ARG A 365 -8.84 -15.35 -7.61
CA ARG A 365 -9.58 -14.13 -7.96
C ARG A 365 -11.07 -14.28 -7.68
N TYR A 366 -11.65 -15.43 -8.02
CA TYR A 366 -13.05 -15.73 -7.72
C TYR A 366 -13.33 -15.70 -6.22
N PHE A 367 -12.43 -16.27 -5.41
CA PHE A 367 -12.53 -16.27 -3.95
C PHE A 367 -12.50 -14.84 -3.35
N TRP A 368 -11.84 -13.90 -4.03
CA TRP A 368 -11.73 -12.49 -3.64
C TRP A 368 -12.60 -11.54 -4.47
N ARG A 369 -13.44 -12.03 -5.38
CA ARG A 369 -14.08 -11.21 -6.42
C ARG A 369 -14.99 -10.09 -5.93
N ASN A 370 -15.37 -10.07 -4.66
CA ASN A 370 -16.22 -9.04 -4.05
C ASN A 370 -15.48 -8.19 -3.01
N LYS A 371 -14.14 -8.26 -3.02
CA LYS A 371 -13.27 -7.64 -2.02
C LYS A 371 -12.23 -6.80 -2.76
N GLY A 372 -12.38 -5.48 -2.71
CA GLY A 372 -11.51 -4.52 -3.37
C GLY A 372 -10.18 -4.30 -2.64
N ASP A 373 -9.30 -3.53 -3.25
CA ASP A 373 -7.94 -3.29 -2.71
C ASP A 373 -7.97 -2.62 -1.33
N ILE A 374 -8.93 -1.71 -1.09
CA ILE A 374 -9.13 -1.05 0.21
C ILE A 374 -9.44 -2.10 1.30
N TYR A 375 -10.35 -3.03 1.00
CA TYR A 375 -10.65 -4.14 1.90
C TYR A 375 -9.41 -4.97 2.19
N HIS A 376 -8.60 -5.31 1.18
CA HIS A 376 -7.41 -6.13 1.39
C HIS A 376 -6.38 -5.47 2.33
N VAL A 377 -6.16 -4.15 2.21
CA VAL A 377 -5.28 -3.40 3.10
C VAL A 377 -5.84 -3.32 4.51
N CYS A 378 -7.11 -2.93 4.68
CA CYS A 378 -7.75 -2.85 5.99
C CYS A 378 -7.79 -4.21 6.69
N TRP A 379 -8.08 -5.28 5.94
CA TRP A 379 -8.07 -6.65 6.43
C TRP A 379 -6.67 -7.11 6.86
N ASP A 380 -5.61 -6.69 6.15
CA ASP A 380 -4.24 -6.99 6.56
C ASP A 380 -3.82 -6.15 7.78
N LEU A 381 -4.31 -4.92 7.92
CA LEU A 381 -4.03 -4.04 9.07
C LEU A 381 -4.60 -4.58 10.38
N THR A 382 -5.71 -5.33 10.37
CA THR A 382 -6.31 -5.86 11.61
C THR A 382 -5.33 -6.70 12.42
N ARG A 383 -4.40 -7.41 11.76
CA ARG A 383 -3.38 -8.24 12.45
C ARG A 383 -2.31 -7.42 13.15
N TYR A 384 -2.14 -6.17 12.75
CA TYR A 384 -1.11 -5.30 13.30
C TYR A 384 -1.68 -4.45 14.41
N LEU A 385 -2.88 -3.90 14.25
CA LEU A 385 -3.38 -2.84 15.11
C LEU A 385 -4.18 -3.35 16.32
N ASP A 386 -4.73 -4.56 16.23
CA ASP A 386 -5.61 -5.10 17.27
C ASP A 386 -4.89 -5.37 18.60
N GLY A 387 -5.45 -4.86 19.70
CA GLY A 387 -4.95 -5.06 21.05
C GLY A 387 -3.72 -4.22 21.42
N ARG A 388 -3.38 -3.19 20.63
CA ARG A 388 -2.25 -2.28 20.88
C ARG A 388 -2.57 -1.22 21.94
N VAL A 389 -1.50 -0.70 22.55
CA VAL A 389 -1.52 0.50 23.39
C VAL A 389 -1.10 1.70 22.55
N TRP A 390 -1.88 2.78 22.63
CA TRP A 390 -1.69 4.03 21.89
C TRP A 390 -1.52 5.20 22.86
N PRO A 391 -0.89 6.31 22.43
CA PRO A 391 -0.89 7.55 23.18
C PRO A 391 -2.32 8.03 23.46
N GLU A 392 -2.57 8.57 24.65
CA GLU A 392 -3.90 9.05 25.05
C GLU A 392 -4.32 10.28 24.22
N GLU A 393 -3.38 11.14 23.85
CA GLU A 393 -3.59 12.27 22.95
C GLU A 393 -4.09 11.87 21.56
N ASP A 394 -3.78 10.65 21.11
CA ASP A 394 -4.15 10.12 19.80
C ASP A 394 -5.47 9.32 19.83
N GLU A 395 -6.17 9.28 20.97
CA GLU A 395 -7.37 8.44 21.17
C GLU A 395 -8.44 8.67 20.10
N ARG A 396 -8.71 9.94 19.76
CA ARG A 396 -9.69 10.29 18.72
C ARG A 396 -9.29 9.69 17.37
N GLN A 397 -8.03 9.85 16.97
CA GLN A 397 -7.55 9.44 15.66
C GLN A 397 -7.52 7.91 15.52
N VAL A 398 -7.11 7.20 16.58
CA VAL A 398 -7.16 5.74 16.63
C VAL A 398 -8.60 5.22 16.54
N LYS A 399 -9.55 5.88 17.22
CA LYS A 399 -10.97 5.52 17.13
C LYS A 399 -11.53 5.72 15.72
N LEU A 400 -11.17 6.81 15.04
CA LEU A 400 -11.56 7.06 13.65
C LEU A 400 -10.98 5.99 12.71
N LEU A 401 -9.71 5.63 12.86
CA LEU A 401 -9.08 4.53 12.12
C LEU A 401 -9.82 3.21 12.33
N PHE A 402 -10.17 2.89 13.57
CA PHE A 402 -10.83 1.63 13.90
C PHE A 402 -12.27 1.59 13.40
N ALA A 403 -12.97 2.72 13.45
CA ALA A 403 -14.30 2.87 12.85
C ALA A 403 -14.24 2.67 11.33
N PHE A 404 -13.24 3.25 10.65
CA PHE A 404 -13.00 3.04 9.22
C PHE A 404 -12.72 1.57 8.89
N ILE A 405 -11.80 0.92 9.63
CA ILE A 405 -11.52 -0.51 9.43
C ILE A 405 -12.77 -1.37 9.68
N HIS A 406 -13.58 -1.07 10.69
CA HIS A 406 -14.84 -1.76 10.94
C HIS A 406 -15.85 -1.54 9.82
N HIS A 407 -15.96 -0.33 9.28
CA HIS A 407 -16.83 -0.02 8.14
C HIS A 407 -16.46 -0.86 6.91
N VAL A 408 -15.17 -1.03 6.64
CA VAL A 408 -14.70 -1.83 5.49
C VAL A 408 -14.81 -3.33 5.76
N THR A 409 -14.33 -3.79 6.92
CA THR A 409 -14.07 -5.22 7.19
C THR A 409 -15.09 -5.91 8.09
N GLY A 410 -15.96 -5.17 8.78
CA GLY A 410 -16.86 -5.70 9.81
C GLY A 410 -16.17 -6.14 11.11
N VAL A 411 -14.86 -5.90 11.24
CA VAL A 411 -14.09 -6.24 12.45
C VAL A 411 -14.03 -5.07 13.41
N ARG A 412 -14.31 -5.33 14.68
CA ARG A 412 -14.05 -4.39 15.78
C ARG A 412 -12.69 -4.68 16.39
N LEU A 413 -11.75 -3.75 16.21
CA LEU A 413 -10.43 -3.82 16.81
C LEU A 413 -10.48 -3.28 18.26
N LYS A 414 -9.62 -3.78 19.14
CA LYS A 414 -9.45 -3.23 20.50
C LYS A 414 -8.20 -2.36 20.58
N ALA A 415 -8.30 -1.25 21.29
CA ALA A 415 -7.18 -0.38 21.61
C ALA A 415 -7.16 -0.11 23.12
N TRP A 416 -5.97 0.14 23.64
CA TRP A 416 -5.75 0.68 24.97
C TRP A 416 -5.07 2.04 24.81
N PHE A 417 -5.29 2.94 25.76
CA PHE A 417 -4.73 4.29 25.73
C PHE A 417 -3.95 4.54 27.01
N ALA A 418 -2.76 5.12 26.87
CA ALA A 418 -1.87 5.40 27.98
C ALA A 418 -1.11 6.73 27.74
N PRO A 419 -0.84 7.53 28.79
CA PRO A 419 -0.03 8.74 28.64
C PRO A 419 1.36 8.44 28.10
N ASN A 420 1.97 9.32 27.31
CA ASN A 420 3.35 9.16 26.84
C ASN A 420 4.40 9.03 27.95
N SER A 421 4.09 9.51 29.16
CA SER A 421 4.94 9.35 30.34
C SER A 421 4.94 7.91 30.90
N SER A 422 4.05 7.04 30.42
CA SER A 422 3.87 5.67 30.91
C SER A 422 4.61 4.62 30.07
N THR A 423 5.85 4.91 29.70
CA THR A 423 6.71 3.97 28.98
C THR A 423 7.48 3.05 29.93
N ASP A 424 7.77 1.83 29.48
CA ASP A 424 8.72 0.95 30.14
C ASP A 424 10.18 1.35 29.84
N LYS A 425 11.12 0.52 30.34
CA LYS A 425 12.56 0.75 30.15
C LYS A 425 12.98 0.70 28.67
N ASP A 426 12.19 0.06 27.81
CA ASP A 426 12.44 -0.09 26.39
C ASP A 426 11.68 0.99 25.57
N GLY A 427 11.01 1.92 26.25
CA GLY A 427 10.25 3.01 25.61
C GLY A 427 8.86 2.60 25.13
N LYS A 428 8.37 1.40 25.47
CA LYS A 428 7.06 0.91 25.05
C LYS A 428 5.97 1.37 26.01
N LEU A 429 4.84 1.82 25.47
CA LEU A 429 3.69 2.20 26.30
C LEU A 429 3.14 1.02 27.08
N MET A 430 2.96 1.23 28.39
CA MET A 430 2.45 0.21 29.29
C MET A 430 0.92 0.19 29.28
N ILE A 431 0.35 -1.02 29.34
CA ILE A 431 -1.10 -1.18 29.52
C ILE A 431 -1.48 -0.58 30.89
N PRO A 432 -2.47 0.32 30.97
CA PRO A 432 -2.94 0.85 32.25
C PRO A 432 -3.38 -0.25 33.21
N LYS A 433 -2.91 -0.19 34.47
CA LYS A 433 -3.19 -1.21 35.50
C LYS A 433 -4.68 -1.49 35.74
N ARG A 434 -5.56 -0.54 35.40
CA ARG A 434 -7.02 -0.66 35.52
C ARG A 434 -7.64 -1.82 34.75
N PHE A 435 -6.98 -2.34 33.70
CA PHE A 435 -7.54 -3.38 32.84
C PHE A 435 -7.33 -4.81 33.36
N GLY A 436 -6.74 -4.97 34.55
CA GLY A 436 -6.57 -6.26 35.23
C GLY A 436 -5.56 -7.20 34.55
N THR A 437 -5.31 -8.34 35.19
CA THR A 437 -4.34 -9.36 34.74
C THR A 437 -4.72 -10.01 33.40
N PHE A 438 -6.00 -10.00 33.03
CA PHE A 438 -6.47 -10.56 31.76
C PHE A 438 -6.11 -9.69 30.54
N ALA A 439 -5.78 -8.42 30.72
CA ALA A 439 -5.36 -7.55 29.62
C ALA A 439 -4.06 -8.06 28.97
N PHE A 440 -3.15 -8.62 29.75
CA PHE A 440 -1.90 -9.21 29.26
C PHE A 440 -2.14 -10.37 28.28
N VAL A 441 -3.18 -11.17 28.53
CA VAL A 441 -3.56 -12.29 27.66
C VAL A 441 -4.11 -11.80 26.31
N GLN A 442 -4.70 -10.60 26.30
CA GLN A 442 -5.29 -9.97 25.11
C GLN A 442 -4.32 -9.05 24.36
N HIS A 443 -3.13 -8.81 24.92
CA HIS A 443 -2.09 -7.97 24.33
C HIS A 443 -1.47 -8.63 23.09
N ASN A 444 -0.90 -7.81 22.20
CA ASN A 444 -0.31 -8.23 20.92
C ASN A 444 0.77 -9.33 21.07
N ASP A 445 1.43 -9.39 22.23
CA ASP A 445 2.51 -10.35 22.50
C ASP A 445 2.03 -11.67 23.14
N GLY A 446 0.74 -11.82 23.42
CA GLY A 446 0.20 -13.01 24.09
C GLY A 446 0.05 -14.23 23.15
N PHE A 447 0.17 -15.45 23.67
CA PHE A 447 -0.09 -16.67 22.88
C PHE A 447 -1.51 -16.71 22.28
N LEU A 448 -2.51 -16.20 23.03
CA LEU A 448 -3.89 -16.12 22.53
C LEU A 448 -4.08 -15.06 21.44
N HIS A 449 -3.14 -14.13 21.26
CA HIS A 449 -3.19 -13.13 20.20
C HIS A 449 -3.24 -13.81 18.82
N VAL A 450 -2.44 -14.86 18.58
CA VAL A 450 -2.43 -15.59 17.30
C VAL A 450 -3.79 -16.21 16.99
N LEU A 451 -4.44 -16.83 17.99
CA LEU A 451 -5.77 -17.41 17.84
C LEU A 451 -6.83 -16.34 17.59
N ARG A 452 -6.75 -15.23 18.32
CA ARG A 452 -7.63 -14.07 18.17
C ARG A 452 -7.51 -13.44 16.77
N ILE A 453 -6.30 -13.20 16.28
CA ILE A 453 -6.08 -12.67 14.92
C ILE A 453 -6.63 -13.61 13.85
N ARG A 454 -6.47 -14.93 14.03
CA ARG A 454 -7.10 -15.91 13.12
C ARG A 454 -8.62 -15.79 13.14
N ALA A 455 -9.23 -15.72 14.32
CA ALA A 455 -10.68 -15.56 14.47
C ALA A 455 -11.18 -14.24 13.82
N ILE A 456 -10.49 -13.12 14.08
CA ILE A 456 -10.77 -11.81 13.49
C ILE A 456 -10.72 -11.88 11.96
N ARG A 457 -9.67 -12.48 11.40
CA ARG A 457 -9.50 -12.57 9.94
C ARG A 457 -10.55 -13.45 9.29
N LEU A 458 -10.95 -14.54 9.95
CA LEU A 458 -12.06 -15.38 9.50
C LEU A 458 -13.37 -14.58 9.55
N GLN A 459 -13.67 -13.90 10.66
CA GLN A 459 -14.86 -13.05 10.77
C GLN A 459 -14.94 -12.03 9.62
N ALA A 460 -13.86 -11.27 9.41
CA ALA A 460 -13.79 -10.28 8.35
C ALA A 460 -14.05 -10.89 6.97
N TRP A 461 -13.51 -12.10 6.75
CA TRP A 461 -13.63 -12.78 5.47
C TRP A 461 -15.07 -13.22 5.18
N PHE A 462 -15.75 -13.78 6.20
CA PHE A 462 -17.12 -14.28 6.08
C PHE A 462 -18.19 -13.19 6.16
N ARG A 463 -17.92 -12.10 6.90
CA ARG A 463 -18.90 -11.04 7.20
C ARG A 463 -18.30 -9.64 7.04
N PRO A 464 -17.78 -9.29 5.85
CA PRO A 464 -17.33 -7.93 5.62
C PRO A 464 -18.53 -6.96 5.56
N THR A 465 -18.36 -5.74 6.06
CA THR A 465 -19.41 -4.71 6.03
C THR A 465 -19.46 -3.99 4.69
N ASN A 466 -18.33 -3.45 4.23
CA ASN A 466 -18.21 -2.78 2.94
C ASN A 466 -16.91 -3.21 2.22
N PRO A 467 -16.84 -4.46 1.73
CA PRO A 467 -15.63 -4.98 1.10
C PRO A 467 -15.33 -4.35 -0.27
N GLY A 468 -16.30 -3.63 -0.83
CA GLY A 468 -16.23 -3.02 -2.16
C GLY A 468 -15.76 -1.57 -2.18
N LEU A 469 -15.54 -0.94 -1.03
CA LEU A 469 -15.21 0.48 -0.94
C LEU A 469 -14.10 0.88 -1.93
N THR A 470 -14.37 1.86 -2.78
CA THR A 470 -13.39 2.38 -3.74
C THR A 470 -12.37 3.28 -3.04
N ALA A 471 -11.26 3.58 -3.71
CA ALA A 471 -10.26 4.47 -3.14
C ALA A 471 -10.76 5.91 -2.97
N ALA A 472 -11.53 6.42 -3.94
CA ALA A 472 -12.20 7.72 -3.84
C ALA A 472 -13.10 7.82 -2.60
N GLU A 473 -13.98 6.83 -2.39
CA GLU A 473 -14.89 6.82 -1.24
C GLU A 473 -14.13 6.68 0.08
N ALA A 474 -13.05 5.88 0.10
CA ALA A 474 -12.22 5.71 1.28
C ALA A 474 -11.54 7.01 1.71
N LEU A 475 -11.02 7.79 0.76
CA LEU A 475 -10.36 9.08 1.04
C LEU A 475 -11.31 10.13 1.61
N CYS A 476 -12.62 10.00 1.39
CA CYS A 476 -13.64 10.84 2.00
C CYS A 476 -13.94 10.49 3.47
N ALA A 477 -13.31 9.47 4.05
CA ALA A 477 -13.54 9.08 5.44
C ALA A 477 -13.03 10.18 6.40
N PRO A 478 -13.74 10.48 7.51
CA PRO A 478 -13.30 11.46 8.51
C PRO A 478 -11.92 11.18 9.10
N PHE A 479 -11.45 9.94 9.01
CA PHE A 479 -10.10 9.56 9.42
C PHE A 479 -9.00 10.34 8.69
N PHE A 480 -9.22 10.76 7.43
CA PHE A 480 -8.23 11.48 6.63
C PHE A 480 -8.32 13.01 6.74
N GLU A 481 -9.18 13.54 7.62
CA GLU A 481 -9.38 14.98 7.79
C GLU A 481 -8.06 15.70 8.12
N ALA A 482 -7.21 15.12 8.96
CA ALA A 482 -5.91 15.72 9.29
C ALA A 482 -4.95 15.74 8.09
N CYS A 483 -4.89 14.68 7.28
CA CYS A 483 -4.13 14.69 6.03
C CYS A 483 -4.61 15.76 5.03
N LEU A 484 -5.90 16.07 5.00
CA LEU A 484 -6.48 17.09 4.11
C LEU A 484 -6.21 18.52 4.60
N HIS A 485 -6.27 18.77 5.92
CA HIS A 485 -6.17 20.13 6.49
C HIS A 485 -4.79 20.54 7.02
N LYS A 486 -3.78 19.64 7.04
CA LYS A 486 -2.40 19.93 7.53
C LYS A 486 -1.69 21.11 6.84
N GLY A 487 -2.25 21.70 5.79
CA GLY A 487 -1.74 22.89 5.10
C GLY A 487 -2.25 24.24 5.61
N GLU A 488 -3.35 24.30 6.36
CA GLU A 488 -4.07 25.56 6.60
C GLU A 488 -3.72 26.24 7.95
N GLU A 489 -3.31 25.49 8.98
CA GLU A 489 -3.19 26.01 10.35
C GLU A 489 -1.85 26.71 10.71
N GLN A 490 -0.94 26.97 9.76
CA GLN A 490 0.38 27.56 10.05
C GLN A 490 0.74 28.84 9.29
N VAL A 491 -0.25 29.59 8.77
CA VAL A 491 0.00 30.90 8.12
C VAL A 491 -0.32 32.06 9.07
#